data_AF-A0AB39VC17-F1
#
_entry.id   AF-A0AB39VC17-F1
#
_cell.length_a   1.000
_cell.length_b   1.000
_cell.length_c   1.000
_cell.angle_alpha   90.00
_cell.angle_beta   90.00
_cell.angle_gamma   90.00
#
_symmetry.space_group_name_H-M   'P 1'
#
loop_
_entity.id
_entity.type
_entity.pdbx_description
1 polymer ?
#
loop_
_entity_poly.entity_id
_entity_poly.type
_entity_poly.pdbx_seq_one_letter_code
_entity_poly.pdbx_strand_id
1 'polypeptide(L)'
;MFKKMIEKVEKYVKVPPKEGYIKNSSILVTALMVIGMILYPLTKGYGTIIALVAALIVMVGQKLLIKQAKNDFKDMYYAKEMYLKTKNTEYLDFIMARSKQMINDVKVLSDRAKREIAELQQFAEKYKK
;
A
#
# COMPACT_ATOMS: atom_id res chain seq x y z
N MET A 1 -11.99 -37.51 -3.31
CA MET A 1 -12.56 -36.55 -2.31
C MET A 1 -11.52 -35.60 -1.73
N PHE A 2 -10.31 -36.06 -1.38
CA PHE A 2 -9.22 -35.22 -0.85
C PHE A 2 -8.85 -34.00 -1.70
N LYS A 3 -8.81 -34.14 -3.03
CA LYS A 3 -8.45 -33.04 -3.95
C LYS A 3 -9.41 -31.85 -3.87
N LYS A 4 -10.72 -32.11 -3.72
CA LYS A 4 -11.76 -31.08 -3.51
C LYS A 4 -11.64 -30.40 -2.14
N MET A 5 -11.12 -31.11 -1.14
CA MET A 5 -10.90 -30.55 0.21
C MET A 5 -9.69 -29.61 0.23
N ILE A 6 -8.60 -29.97 -0.45
CA ILE A 6 -7.40 -29.14 -0.58
C ILE A 6 -7.71 -27.85 -1.35
N GLU A 7 -8.43 -27.94 -2.46
CA GLU A 7 -8.85 -26.78 -3.26
C GLU A 7 -9.74 -25.81 -2.46
N LYS A 8 -10.58 -26.35 -1.57
CA LYS A 8 -11.40 -25.55 -0.66
C LYS A 8 -10.54 -24.86 0.38
N VAL A 9 -9.57 -25.56 0.97
CA VAL A 9 -8.65 -25.00 1.98
C VAL A 9 -7.73 -23.93 1.38
N GLU A 10 -7.16 -24.12 0.18
CA GLU A 10 -6.37 -23.08 -0.51
C GLU A 10 -7.17 -21.79 -0.77
N LYS A 11 -8.47 -21.92 -1.05
CA LYS A 11 -9.38 -20.77 -1.24
C LYS A 11 -9.58 -19.96 0.06
N TYR A 12 -9.43 -20.59 1.23
CA TYR A 12 -9.59 -19.95 2.55
C TYR A 12 -8.25 -19.62 3.22
N VAL A 13 -7.15 -20.28 2.86
CA VAL A 13 -5.79 -19.96 3.27
C VAL A 13 -5.25 -18.93 2.27
N LYS A 14 -5.77 -17.70 2.33
CA LYS A 14 -5.08 -16.56 1.71
C LYS A 14 -3.76 -16.37 2.45
N VAL A 15 -2.68 -16.92 1.89
CA VAL A 15 -1.31 -16.64 2.34
C VAL A 15 -1.21 -15.13 2.51
N PRO A 16 -0.84 -14.60 3.69
CA PRO A 16 -0.76 -13.16 3.90
C PRO A 16 0.10 -12.59 2.77
N PRO A 17 -0.41 -11.64 1.99
CA PRO A 17 0.25 -11.30 0.74
C PRO A 17 1.66 -10.81 1.05
N LYS A 18 2.65 -11.35 0.34
CA LYS A 18 4.07 -11.04 0.51
C LYS A 18 4.37 -9.54 0.39
N GLU A 19 3.50 -8.79 -0.26
CA GLU A 19 3.60 -7.34 -0.46
C GLU A 19 2.66 -6.56 0.47
N GLY A 20 3.21 -5.52 1.09
CA GLY A 20 2.44 -4.49 1.79
C GLY A 20 1.70 -3.57 0.81
N TYR A 21 1.02 -2.52 1.32
CA TYR A 21 0.26 -1.58 0.47
C TYR A 21 1.14 -0.58 -0.30
N ILE A 22 2.38 -0.38 0.14
CA ILE A 22 3.35 0.53 -0.46
C ILE A 22 4.50 -0.28 -1.03
N LYS A 23 5.02 0.12 -2.19
CA LYS A 23 6.21 -0.47 -2.80
C LYS A 23 7.41 -0.41 -1.86
N ASN A 24 8.30 -1.38 -1.98
CA ASN A 24 9.49 -1.42 -1.15
C ASN A 24 10.49 -0.31 -1.56
N SER A 25 10.93 0.52 -0.61
CA SER A 25 11.96 1.53 -0.83
C SER A 25 13.39 1.01 -0.69
N SER A 26 13.60 -0.28 -0.40
CA SER A 26 14.94 -0.88 -0.27
C SER A 26 15.82 -0.56 -1.47
N ILE A 27 15.30 -0.63 -2.70
CA ILE A 27 16.07 -0.29 -3.91
C ILE A 27 16.56 1.16 -3.88
N LEU A 28 15.72 2.10 -3.45
CA LEU A 28 16.06 3.52 -3.37
C LEU A 28 17.10 3.76 -2.27
N VAL A 29 16.92 3.13 -1.10
CA VAL A 29 17.88 3.23 0.01
C VAL A 29 19.23 2.61 -0.38
N THR A 30 19.25 1.46 -1.03
CA THR A 30 20.47 0.83 -1.55
C THR A 30 21.17 1.71 -2.57
N ALA A 31 20.43 2.34 -3.49
CA ALA A 31 21.00 3.27 -4.46
C ALA A 31 21.66 4.48 -3.76
N LEU A 32 21.02 5.04 -2.73
CA LEU A 32 21.60 6.12 -1.93
C LEU A 32 22.88 5.68 -1.20
N MET A 33 22.93 4.45 -0.69
CA MET A 33 24.14 3.90 -0.06
C MET A 33 25.29 3.77 -1.06
N VAL A 34 25.03 3.26 -2.26
CA VAL A 34 26.03 3.14 -3.33
C VAL A 34 26.55 4.52 -3.75
N ILE A 35 25.65 5.50 -3.92
CA ILE A 35 26.03 6.89 -4.22
C ILE A 35 26.87 7.48 -3.08
N GLY A 36 26.49 7.25 -1.83
CA GLY A 36 27.23 7.71 -0.65
C GLY A 36 28.64 7.13 -0.57
N MET A 37 28.84 5.87 -0.97
CA MET A 37 30.16 5.24 -1.07
C MET A 37 31.01 5.87 -2.18
N ILE A 38 30.43 6.11 -3.35
CA ILE A 38 31.15 6.76 -4.47
C ILE A 38 31.54 8.20 -4.12
N LEU A 39 30.67 8.92 -3.41
CA LEU A 39 30.90 10.30 -2.99
C LEU A 39 31.95 10.42 -1.87
N TYR A 40 32.21 9.36 -1.12
CA TYR A 40 33.11 9.40 0.04
C TYR A 40 34.51 9.96 -0.31
N PRO A 41 35.26 9.40 -1.27
CA PRO A 41 36.57 9.93 -1.64
C PRO A 41 36.50 11.30 -2.33
N LEU A 42 35.42 11.59 -3.06
CA LEU A 42 35.27 12.82 -3.83
C LEU A 42 34.99 14.05 -2.95
N THR A 43 34.29 13.83 -1.83
CA THR A 43 33.78 14.91 -0.99
C THR A 43 34.38 14.92 0.41
N LYS A 44 35.45 14.14 0.64
CA LYS A 44 36.06 13.95 1.97
C LYS A 44 35.03 13.51 3.04
N GLY A 45 34.03 12.72 2.63
CA GLY A 45 32.98 12.19 3.50
C GLY A 45 31.70 13.03 3.63
N TYR A 46 31.66 14.30 3.22
CA TYR A 46 30.44 15.13 3.34
C TYR A 46 29.27 14.60 2.50
N GLY A 47 29.55 14.12 1.29
CA GLY A 47 28.53 13.54 0.40
C GLY A 47 27.93 12.25 0.96
N THR A 48 28.69 11.47 1.72
CA THR A 48 28.19 10.29 2.42
C THR A 48 27.20 10.68 3.52
N ILE A 49 27.48 11.76 4.28
CA ILE A 49 26.55 12.28 5.30
C ILE A 49 25.23 12.70 4.65
N ILE A 50 25.29 13.43 3.53
CA ILE A 50 24.09 13.87 2.80
C ILE A 50 23.28 12.65 2.31
N ALA A 51 23.94 11.63 1.75
CA ALA A 51 23.29 10.41 1.30
C ALA A 51 22.61 9.63 2.45
N LEU A 52 23.26 9.57 3.62
CA LEU A 52 22.69 8.94 4.81
C LEU A 52 21.46 9.70 5.34
N VAL A 53 21.52 11.04 5.38
CA VAL A 53 20.37 11.86 5.78
C VAL A 53 19.20 11.66 4.80
N ALA A 54 19.48 11.66 3.49
CA ALA A 54 18.45 11.37 2.49
C ALA A 54 17.84 9.97 2.67
N ALA A 55 18.66 8.96 2.96
CA ALA A 55 18.18 7.61 3.23
C ALA A 55 17.26 7.54 4.47
N LEU A 56 17.61 8.26 5.55
CA LEU A 56 16.76 8.37 6.73
C LEU A 56 15.40 9.01 6.39
N ILE A 57 15.40 10.11 5.65
CA ILE A 57 14.16 10.80 5.22
C ILE A 57 13.27 9.84 4.42
N VAL A 58 13.85 9.10 3.48
CA VAL A 58 13.13 8.10 2.66
C VAL A 58 12.47 7.04 3.56
N MET A 59 13.21 6.49 4.53
CA MET A 59 12.68 5.46 5.43
C MET A 59 11.53 5.99 6.31
N VAL A 60 11.67 7.22 6.83
CA VAL A 60 10.59 7.85 7.62
C VAL A 60 9.37 8.11 6.75
N GLY A 61 9.56 8.69 5.55
CA GLY A 61 8.48 8.93 4.60
C GLY A 61 7.74 7.64 4.24
N GLN A 62 8.47 6.56 3.99
CA GLN A 62 7.87 5.25 3.69
C GLN A 62 7.03 4.73 4.86
N LYS A 63 7.53 4.84 6.11
CA LYS A 63 6.78 4.42 7.30
C LYS A 63 5.47 5.18 7.45
N LEU A 64 5.48 6.49 7.18
CA LEU A 64 4.27 7.32 7.21
C LEU A 64 3.26 6.91 6.13
N LEU A 65 3.72 6.70 4.89
CA LEU A 65 2.87 6.25 3.78
C LEU A 65 2.26 4.87 4.05
N ILE A 66 3.03 3.93 4.61
CA ILE A 66 2.52 2.60 4.98
C ILE A 66 1.44 2.72 6.06
N LYS A 67 1.65 3.56 7.06
CA LYS A 67 0.67 3.80 8.14
C LYS A 67 -0.61 4.43 7.58
N GLN A 68 -0.47 5.45 6.74
CA GLN A 68 -1.59 6.13 6.11
C GLN A 68 -2.40 5.17 5.25
N ALA A 69 -1.76 4.45 4.32
CA ALA A 69 -2.43 3.48 3.47
C ALA A 69 -3.15 2.40 4.29
N LYS A 70 -2.53 1.88 5.35
CA LYS A 70 -3.17 0.91 6.24
C LYS A 70 -4.46 1.44 6.87
N ASN A 71 -4.44 2.69 7.36
CA ASN A 71 -5.62 3.32 7.94
C ASN A 71 -6.69 3.54 6.87
N ASP A 72 -6.31 3.99 5.69
CA ASP A 72 -7.25 4.26 4.58
C ASP A 72 -7.96 2.99 4.13
N PHE A 73 -7.21 1.89 3.99
CA PHE A 73 -7.80 0.58 3.71
C PHE A 73 -8.74 0.14 4.83
N LYS A 74 -8.33 0.30 6.10
CA LYS A 74 -9.18 -0.05 7.25
C LYS A 74 -10.50 0.72 7.22
N ASP A 75 -10.46 2.02 6.94
CA ASP A 75 -11.65 2.87 6.88
C ASP A 75 -12.57 2.49 5.71
N MET A 76 -12.00 2.19 4.54
CA MET A 76 -12.79 1.72 3.39
C MET A 76 -13.42 0.34 3.62
N TYR A 77 -12.70 -0.60 4.24
CA TYR A 77 -13.27 -1.91 4.60
C TYR A 77 -14.35 -1.77 5.68
N TYR A 78 -14.18 -0.87 6.64
CA TYR A 78 -15.20 -0.56 7.64
C TYR A 78 -16.46 0.02 6.97
N ALA A 79 -16.30 0.98 6.05
CA ALA A 79 -17.42 1.53 5.28
C ALA A 79 -18.15 0.45 4.48
N LYS A 80 -17.41 -0.50 3.88
CA LYS A 80 -17.99 -1.65 3.19
C LYS A 80 -18.85 -2.51 4.13
N GLU A 81 -18.36 -2.82 5.32
CA GLU A 81 -19.13 -3.56 6.32
C GLU A 81 -20.38 -2.80 6.79
N MET A 82 -20.25 -1.48 7.00
CA MET A 82 -21.36 -0.63 7.41
C MET A 82 -22.42 -0.53 6.33
N TYR A 83 -22.05 -0.44 5.05
CA TYR A 83 -23.00 -0.55 3.94
C TYR A 83 -23.75 -1.89 3.98
N LEU A 84 -23.05 -3.01 4.19
CA LEU A 84 -23.69 -4.32 4.21
C LEU A 84 -24.74 -4.43 5.32
N LYS A 85 -24.52 -3.76 6.47
CA LYS A 85 -25.43 -3.73 7.61
C LYS A 85 -26.58 -2.72 7.46
N THR A 86 -26.26 -1.50 7.03
CA THR A 86 -27.20 -0.36 7.05
C THR A 86 -27.87 -0.10 5.71
N LYS A 87 -27.28 -0.59 4.62
CA LYS A 87 -27.64 -0.28 3.22
C LYS A 87 -27.57 1.20 2.85
N ASN A 88 -26.93 2.04 3.67
CA ASN A 88 -26.74 3.45 3.37
C ASN A 88 -25.66 3.64 2.27
N THR A 89 -26.07 4.21 1.14
CA THR A 89 -25.22 4.44 -0.04
C THR A 89 -24.09 5.44 0.18
N GLU A 90 -24.14 6.29 1.20
CA GLU A 90 -23.05 7.22 1.55
C GLU A 90 -21.73 6.49 1.83
N TYR A 91 -21.79 5.27 2.39
CA TYR A 91 -20.61 4.44 2.59
C TYR A 91 -19.97 4.01 1.27
N LEU A 92 -20.77 3.84 0.20
CA LEU A 92 -20.25 3.53 -1.13
C LEU A 92 -19.56 4.75 -1.76
N ASP A 93 -20.15 5.94 -1.57
CA ASP A 93 -19.54 7.19 -2.01
C ASP A 93 -18.23 7.48 -1.28
N PHE A 94 -18.17 7.21 0.02
CA PHE A 94 -16.94 7.29 0.79
C PHE A 94 -15.84 6.37 0.23
N ILE A 95 -16.18 5.10 -0.07
CA ILE A 95 -15.22 4.15 -0.66
C ILE A 95 -14.71 4.69 -2.01
N MET A 96 -15.60 5.19 -2.87
CA MET A 96 -15.22 5.74 -4.18
C MET A 96 -14.34 6.98 -4.07
N ALA A 97 -14.67 7.90 -3.16
CA ALA A 97 -13.88 9.11 -2.94
C ALA A 97 -12.49 8.78 -2.37
N ARG A 98 -12.43 7.95 -1.32
CA ARG A 98 -11.18 7.60 -0.64
C ARG A 98 -10.26 6.76 -1.54
N SER A 99 -10.82 5.81 -2.28
CA SER A 99 -10.06 5.02 -3.26
C SER A 99 -9.42 5.88 -4.35
N LYS A 100 -10.20 6.80 -4.94
CA LYS A 100 -9.70 7.72 -5.98
C LYS A 100 -8.62 8.64 -5.43
N GLN A 101 -8.83 9.17 -4.22
CA GLN A 101 -7.82 9.98 -3.55
C GLN A 101 -6.52 9.20 -3.34
N MET A 102 -6.59 7.97 -2.82
CA MET A 102 -5.39 7.18 -2.53
C MET A 102 -4.61 6.84 -3.81
N ILE A 103 -5.29 6.55 -4.93
CA ILE A 103 -4.64 6.33 -6.24
C ILE A 103 -3.88 7.59 -6.71
N ASN A 104 -4.46 8.77 -6.53
CA ASN A 104 -3.87 10.02 -7.00
C ASN A 104 -2.73 10.50 -6.09
N ASP A 105 -2.90 10.40 -4.78
CA ASP A 105 -1.97 10.95 -3.79
C ASP A 105 -0.76 10.03 -3.58
N VAL A 106 -0.96 8.71 -3.63
CA VAL A 106 0.07 7.72 -3.30
C VAL A 106 0.64 7.08 -4.57
N LYS A 107 1.62 7.74 -5.19
CA LYS A 107 2.28 7.24 -6.43
C LYS A 107 3.01 5.91 -6.27
N VAL A 108 3.38 5.56 -5.04
CA VAL A 108 4.14 4.36 -4.69
C VAL A 108 3.26 3.21 -4.17
N LEU A 109 1.96 3.20 -4.49
CA LEU A 109 1.09 2.05 -4.20
C LEU A 109 1.65 0.77 -4.83
N SER A 110 1.60 -0.32 -4.05
CA SER A 110 1.92 -1.66 -4.55
C SER A 110 0.83 -2.16 -5.50
N ASP A 111 1.16 -3.18 -6.30
CA ASP A 111 0.19 -3.76 -7.22
C ASP A 111 -0.94 -4.47 -6.46
N ARG A 112 -0.63 -5.03 -5.28
CA ARG A 112 -1.65 -5.50 -4.34
C ARG A 112 -2.61 -4.40 -3.94
N ALA A 113 -2.10 -3.25 -3.49
CA ALA A 113 -2.96 -2.15 -3.06
C ALA A 113 -3.87 -1.69 -4.19
N LYS A 114 -3.33 -1.54 -5.41
CA LYS A 114 -4.12 -1.18 -6.59
C LYS A 114 -5.22 -2.18 -6.89
N ARG A 115 -4.93 -3.49 -6.78
CA ARG A 115 -5.96 -4.55 -6.94
C ARG A 115 -7.05 -4.45 -5.89
N GLU A 116 -6.69 -4.33 -4.60
CA GLU A 116 -7.69 -4.22 -3.53
C GLU A 116 -8.53 -2.94 -3.65
N ILE A 117 -7.94 -1.82 -4.08
CA ILE A 117 -8.68 -0.60 -4.39
C ILE A 117 -9.68 -0.84 -5.51
N ALA A 118 -9.26 -1.50 -6.59
CA ALA A 118 -10.15 -1.82 -7.71
C ALA A 118 -11.31 -2.73 -7.27
N GLU A 119 -11.06 -3.73 -6.41
CA GLU A 119 -12.11 -4.57 -5.83
C GLU A 119 -13.11 -3.77 -5.00
N LEU A 120 -12.63 -2.80 -4.21
CA LEU A 120 -13.47 -1.90 -3.41
C LEU A 120 -14.30 -0.96 -4.30
N GLN A 121 -13.71 -0.43 -5.37
CA GLN A 121 -14.42 0.39 -6.36
C GLN A 121 -15.50 -0.40 -7.09
N GLN A 122 -15.17 -1.60 -7.58
CA GLN A 122 -16.14 -2.49 -8.23
C GLN A 122 -17.28 -2.87 -7.29
N PHE A 123 -16.97 -3.09 -6.00
CA PHE A 123 -18.00 -3.29 -4.98
C PHE A 123 -18.93 -2.07 -4.90
N ALA A 124 -18.38 -0.88 -4.72
CA ALA A 124 -19.19 0.33 -4.61
C ALA A 124 -20.04 0.59 -5.86
N GLU A 125 -19.48 0.41 -7.06
CA GLU A 125 -20.21 0.55 -8.32
C GLU A 125 -21.32 -0.48 -8.49
N LYS A 126 -21.08 -1.73 -8.09
CA LYS A 126 -22.07 -2.81 -8.20
C LYS A 126 -23.31 -2.55 -7.33
N TYR A 127 -23.11 -2.00 -6.14
CA TYR A 127 -24.16 -1.82 -5.13
C TYR A 127 -24.79 -0.43 -5.14
N LYS A 128 -24.24 0.50 -5.93
CA LYS A 128 -24.81 1.83 -6.17
C LYS A 128 -25.85 1.83 -7.29
N LYS A 129 -25.88 0.80 -8.13
CA LYS A 129 -26.94 0.55 -9.12
C LYS A 129 -28.19 0.02 -8.45
#